data_AF-A0A964VUI5-F1
#
_entry.id   AF-A0A964VUI5-F1
#
_cell.length_a   1.000
_cell.length_b   1.000
_cell.length_c   1.000
_cell.angle_alpha   90.00
_cell.angle_beta   90.00
_cell.angle_gamma   90.00
#
_symmetry.space_group_name_H-M   'P 1'
#
loop_
_entity.id
_entity.type
_entity.pdbx_description
1 polymer ?
#
loop_
_entity_poly.entity_id
_entity_poly.type
_entity_poly.pdbx_seq_one_letter_code
_entity_poly.pdbx_strand_id
1 'polypeptide(L)'
;MIRLICLSLLWIHVGFLRLNAESEWRPWFEKINTRLCDTLSAQQRSYLAQPPVRVTTGKSPWVESKGRQVLVSDDALELWSRLALAVGRDSACPGYLAEFLRRCSDAPNGMAALPDPAEIPTKKARKPVTDDRNQQLTAFNQLAATWVATELVRTLLTQPGGDSTNNGSAPVANSLSDAQALDTLREGTRLAARSGYTSEALQSLVIALPTGAPTPEWARSFLPSQTRGPALAKEIKKVERKSLGR
;
A
#
# COMPACT_ATOMS: atom_id res chain seq x y z
N MET A 1 -40.07 -0.85 -18.95
CA MET A 1 -39.37 0.36 -18.46
C MET A 1 -38.73 0.18 -17.08
N ILE A 2 -39.45 -0.29 -16.04
CA ILE A 2 -38.93 -0.39 -14.66
C ILE A 2 -37.65 -1.26 -14.53
N ARG A 3 -37.57 -2.40 -15.22
CA ARG A 3 -36.36 -3.26 -15.21
C ARG A 3 -35.10 -2.57 -15.75
N LEU A 4 -35.25 -1.69 -16.74
CA LEU A 4 -34.14 -0.97 -17.34
C LEU A 4 -33.62 0.14 -16.41
N ILE A 5 -34.52 0.79 -15.67
CA ILE A 5 -34.20 1.79 -14.64
C ILE A 5 -33.50 1.14 -13.44
N CYS A 6 -33.96 -0.05 -13.01
CA CYS A 6 -33.30 -0.81 -11.94
C CYS A 6 -31.91 -1.30 -12.38
N LEU A 7 -31.76 -1.78 -13.62
CA LEU A 7 -30.46 -2.19 -14.17
C LEU A 7 -29.50 -1.00 -14.32
N SER A 8 -29.98 0.18 -14.72
CA SER A 8 -29.15 1.38 -14.77
C SER A 8 -28.78 1.91 -13.39
N LEU A 9 -29.67 1.82 -12.39
CA LEU A 9 -29.36 2.18 -11.00
C LEU A 9 -28.38 1.18 -10.36
N LEU A 10 -28.50 -0.11 -10.69
CA LEU A 10 -27.50 -1.14 -10.34
C LEU A 10 -26.18 -0.89 -11.05
N TRP A 11 -26.18 -0.47 -12.32
CA TRP A 11 -24.96 -0.08 -13.03
C TRP A 11 -24.33 1.20 -12.48
N ILE A 12 -25.13 2.14 -11.98
CA ILE A 12 -24.63 3.34 -11.30
C ILE A 12 -24.08 2.96 -9.92
N HIS A 13 -24.72 2.07 -9.17
CA HIS A 13 -24.18 1.58 -7.88
C HIS A 13 -22.93 0.71 -8.06
N VAL A 14 -22.93 -0.20 -9.04
CA VAL A 14 -21.78 -1.06 -9.39
C VAL A 14 -20.69 -0.24 -10.06
N GLY A 15 -21.02 0.84 -10.79
CA GLY A 15 -20.09 1.80 -11.37
C GLY A 15 -19.51 2.77 -10.34
N PHE A 16 -20.26 3.13 -9.30
CA PHE A 16 -19.74 3.81 -8.11
C PHE A 16 -18.86 2.87 -7.25
N LEU A 17 -19.08 1.56 -7.33
CA LEU A 17 -18.25 0.53 -6.68
C LEU A 17 -17.05 0.09 -7.54
N ARG A 18 -17.10 0.27 -8.88
CA ARG A 18 -15.96 0.17 -9.79
C ARG A 18 -15.32 1.54 -9.94
N LEU A 19 -14.64 1.93 -8.88
CA LEU A 19 -13.63 2.97 -8.91
C LEU A 19 -12.57 2.56 -9.95
N ASN A 20 -12.61 3.11 -11.16
CA ASN A 20 -11.43 3.07 -12.03
C ASN A 20 -10.34 3.89 -11.32
N ALA A 21 -9.27 3.22 -10.88
CA ALA A 21 -8.11 3.77 -10.19
C ALA A 21 -7.60 5.10 -10.79
N GLU A 22 -7.75 5.28 -12.11
CA GLU A 22 -7.25 6.44 -12.84
C GLU A 22 -7.85 7.80 -12.43
N SER A 23 -9.16 7.89 -12.16
CA SER A 23 -9.84 9.21 -12.07
C SER A 23 -9.97 9.79 -10.66
N GLU A 24 -10.20 8.94 -9.65
CA GLU A 24 -10.40 9.42 -8.28
C GLU A 24 -9.11 9.43 -7.45
N TRP A 25 -8.27 8.41 -7.54
CA TRP A 25 -7.18 8.19 -6.56
C TRP A 25 -5.87 8.89 -6.92
N ARG A 26 -5.61 9.13 -8.21
CA ARG A 26 -4.37 9.77 -8.66
C ARG A 26 -4.16 11.19 -8.07
N PRO A 27 -5.15 12.10 -8.03
CA PRO A 27 -4.97 13.40 -7.38
C PRO A 27 -4.70 13.30 -5.88
N TRP A 28 -5.25 12.29 -5.20
CA TRP A 28 -4.95 12.02 -3.79
C TRP A 28 -3.53 11.52 -3.62
N PHE A 29 -3.11 10.59 -4.47
CA PHE A 29 -1.76 10.06 -4.49
C PHE A 29 -0.70 11.15 -4.76
N GLU A 30 -0.95 12.06 -5.69
CA GLU A 30 -0.04 13.17 -5.99
C GLU A 30 0.16 14.10 -4.79
N LYS A 31 -0.89 14.35 -3.98
CA LYS A 31 -0.78 15.07 -2.71
C LYS A 31 0.08 14.33 -1.70
N ILE A 32 -0.05 13.00 -1.62
CA ILE A 32 0.78 12.17 -0.75
C ILE A 32 2.24 12.28 -1.14
N ASN A 33 2.52 12.06 -2.43
CA ASN A 33 3.86 12.13 -3.00
C ASN A 33 4.52 13.49 -2.72
N THR A 34 3.80 14.58 -2.98
CA THR A 34 4.29 15.94 -2.74
C THR A 34 4.75 16.13 -1.30
N ARG A 35 3.89 15.75 -0.33
CA ARG A 35 4.24 15.86 1.11
C ARG A 35 5.42 14.98 1.51
N LEU A 36 5.51 13.76 0.97
CA LEU A 36 6.65 12.88 1.23
C LEU A 36 7.95 13.51 0.71
N CYS A 37 7.95 14.02 -0.52
CA CYS A 37 9.11 14.67 -1.11
C CYS A 37 9.52 15.96 -0.39
N ASP A 38 8.56 16.76 0.07
CA ASP A 38 8.84 17.98 0.84
C ASP A 38 9.50 17.69 2.18
N THR A 39 9.21 16.53 2.76
CA THR A 39 9.79 16.07 4.03
C THR A 39 11.25 15.59 3.88
N LEU A 40 11.70 15.31 2.65
CA LEU A 40 13.09 14.92 2.39
C LEU A 40 14.03 16.13 2.47
N SER A 41 15.24 15.89 3.00
CA SER A 41 16.29 16.92 3.01
C SER A 41 16.71 17.31 1.60
N ALA A 42 17.27 18.51 1.43
CA ALA A 42 17.77 18.97 0.13
C ALA A 42 18.80 18.00 -0.47
N GLN A 43 19.68 17.46 0.37
CA GLN A 43 20.66 16.46 -0.03
C GLN A 43 19.96 15.17 -0.53
N GLN A 44 18.98 14.65 0.20
CA GLN A 44 18.23 13.46 -0.23
C GLN A 44 17.50 13.69 -1.56
N ARG A 45 16.85 14.85 -1.72
CA ARG A 45 16.17 15.21 -2.97
C ARG A 45 17.12 15.31 -4.16
N SER A 46 18.34 15.81 -3.96
CA SER A 46 19.33 15.93 -5.04
C SER A 46 19.78 14.58 -5.63
N TYR A 47 19.63 13.50 -4.86
CA TYR A 47 19.96 12.15 -5.32
C TYR A 47 18.83 11.50 -6.12
N LEU A 48 17.59 12.00 -6.02
CA LEU A 48 16.45 11.42 -6.70
C LEU A 48 16.29 12.01 -8.10
N ALA A 49 15.72 11.22 -9.01
CA ALA A 49 15.29 11.73 -10.31
C ALA A 49 14.17 12.76 -10.13
N GLN A 50 13.93 13.57 -11.17
CA GLN A 50 12.80 14.50 -11.20
C GLN A 50 11.79 14.07 -12.28
N PRO A 51 10.52 13.78 -11.92
CA PRO A 51 9.97 13.75 -10.55
C PRO A 51 10.49 12.53 -9.73
N PRO A 52 10.58 12.59 -8.39
CA PRO A 52 11.07 11.48 -7.57
C PRO A 52 10.17 10.24 -7.59
N VAL A 53 8.88 10.45 -7.77
CA VAL A 53 7.88 9.39 -7.89
C VAL A 53 7.06 9.65 -9.15
N ARG A 54 6.81 8.61 -9.94
CA ARG A 54 6.06 8.68 -11.19
C ARG A 54 5.05 7.55 -11.26
N VAL A 55 3.80 7.89 -11.57
CA VAL A 55 2.77 6.90 -11.88
C VAL A 55 2.92 6.46 -13.34
N THR A 56 2.89 5.16 -13.61
CA THR A 56 3.11 4.58 -14.94
C THR A 56 2.01 3.60 -15.32
N THR A 57 1.66 3.59 -16.61
CA THR A 57 0.75 2.62 -17.24
C THR A 57 1.50 1.36 -17.72
N GLY A 58 2.77 1.20 -17.33
CA GLY A 58 3.71 0.24 -17.92
C GLY A 58 3.57 -1.18 -17.37
N LYS A 59 4.28 -2.13 -18.00
CA LYS A 59 4.25 -3.58 -17.71
C LYS A 59 4.80 -4.01 -16.33
N SER A 60 5.21 -3.09 -15.46
CA SER A 60 5.64 -3.48 -14.11
C SER A 60 4.40 -3.64 -13.23
N PRO A 61 4.16 -4.82 -12.65
CA PRO A 61 2.88 -5.09 -12.00
C PRO A 61 2.70 -4.26 -10.72
N TRP A 62 3.77 -3.75 -10.10
CA TRP A 62 3.73 -3.16 -8.75
C TRP A 62 4.63 -1.91 -8.61
N VAL A 63 4.84 -1.46 -7.37
CA VAL A 63 5.77 -0.36 -7.09
C VAL A 63 7.21 -0.84 -7.19
N GLU A 64 8.03 -0.10 -7.95
CA GLU A 64 9.45 -0.42 -8.13
C GLU A 64 10.34 0.83 -8.04
N SER A 65 11.58 0.62 -7.62
CA SER A 65 12.62 1.65 -7.63
C SER A 65 13.50 1.49 -8.87
N LYS A 66 13.51 2.48 -9.77
CA LYS A 66 14.27 2.42 -11.04
C LYS A 66 14.87 3.78 -11.39
N GLY A 67 16.16 3.81 -11.71
CA GLY A 67 16.83 5.04 -12.19
C GLY A 67 16.75 6.21 -11.20
N ARG A 68 16.81 5.93 -9.88
CA ARG A 68 16.63 6.91 -8.79
C ARG A 68 15.22 7.53 -8.73
N GLN A 69 14.24 6.85 -9.32
CA GLN A 69 12.82 7.20 -9.32
C GLN A 69 12.02 6.04 -8.74
N VAL A 70 10.94 6.33 -8.00
CA VAL A 70 9.93 5.33 -7.63
C VAL A 70 8.84 5.33 -8.70
N LEU A 71 8.57 4.17 -9.28
CA LEU A 71 7.52 3.96 -10.27
C LEU A 71 6.35 3.27 -9.60
N VAL A 72 5.15 3.84 -9.73
CA VAL A 72 3.90 3.28 -9.19
C VAL A 72 2.99 2.93 -10.36
N SER A 73 2.59 1.66 -10.48
CA SER A 73 1.64 1.24 -11.51
C SER A 73 0.20 1.66 -11.15
N ASP A 74 -0.67 1.79 -12.16
CA ASP A 74 -2.10 1.99 -11.91
C ASP A 74 -2.73 0.79 -11.18
N ASP A 75 -2.21 -0.42 -11.44
CA ASP A 75 -2.59 -1.65 -10.72
C ASP A 75 -2.22 -1.59 -9.23
N ALA A 76 -1.11 -0.93 -8.87
CA ALA A 76 -0.76 -0.70 -7.47
C ALA A 76 -1.76 0.25 -6.79
N LEU A 77 -2.19 1.33 -7.47
CA LEU A 77 -3.20 2.25 -6.95
C LEU A 77 -4.55 1.54 -6.76
N GLU A 78 -4.95 0.69 -7.70
CA GLU A 78 -6.15 -0.14 -7.60
C GLU A 78 -6.08 -1.11 -6.42
N LEU A 79 -4.96 -1.81 -6.27
CA LEU A 79 -4.74 -2.72 -5.14
C LEU A 79 -4.84 -1.97 -3.81
N TRP A 80 -4.22 -0.80 -3.68
CA TRP A 80 -4.30 0.02 -2.47
C TRP A 80 -5.71 0.46 -2.16
N SER A 81 -6.48 0.83 -3.18
CA SER A 81 -7.88 1.19 -3.01
C SER A 81 -8.71 0.03 -2.48
N ARG A 82 -8.52 -1.17 -3.04
CA ARG A 82 -9.19 -2.40 -2.57
C ARG A 82 -8.75 -2.82 -1.17
N LEU A 83 -7.45 -2.73 -0.86
CA LEU A 83 -6.91 -2.98 0.48
C LEU A 83 -7.48 -2.00 1.50
N ALA A 84 -7.52 -0.72 1.18
CA ALA A 84 -8.09 0.32 2.04
C ALA A 84 -9.57 0.08 2.31
N LEU A 85 -10.33 -0.33 1.29
CA LEU A 85 -11.72 -0.71 1.43
C LEU A 85 -11.87 -1.95 2.31
N ALA A 86 -11.05 -2.98 2.09
CA ALA A 86 -11.07 -4.20 2.91
C ALA A 86 -10.72 -3.91 4.38
N VAL A 87 -9.74 -3.03 4.64
CA VAL A 87 -9.41 -2.54 5.99
C VAL A 87 -10.58 -1.82 6.64
N GLY A 88 -11.24 -0.90 5.91
CA GLY A 88 -12.42 -0.20 6.41
C GLY A 88 -13.57 -1.16 6.75
N ARG A 89 -13.87 -2.09 5.84
CA ARG A 89 -14.95 -3.07 6.00
C ARG A 89 -14.72 -4.08 7.10
N ASP A 90 -13.47 -4.41 7.43
CA ASP A 90 -13.16 -5.37 8.49
C ASP A 90 -13.71 -4.93 9.86
N SER A 91 -13.82 -3.61 10.09
CA SER A 91 -14.42 -3.06 11.31
C SER A 91 -15.92 -3.40 11.46
N ALA A 92 -16.65 -3.48 10.34
CA ALA A 92 -18.08 -3.79 10.28
C ALA A 92 -18.36 -5.28 10.06
N CYS A 93 -17.44 -5.98 9.38
CA CYS A 93 -17.49 -7.40 9.05
C CYS A 93 -16.14 -8.06 9.39
N PRO A 94 -15.91 -8.45 10.66
CA PRO A 94 -14.63 -9.01 11.07
C PRO A 94 -14.23 -10.24 10.26
N GLY A 95 -13.00 -10.26 9.74
CA GLY A 95 -12.47 -11.32 8.88
C GLY A 95 -12.56 -10.99 7.38
N TYR A 96 -13.18 -9.87 7.01
CA TYR A 96 -13.26 -9.41 5.62
C TYR A 96 -11.89 -9.14 5.01
N LEU A 97 -10.98 -8.49 5.76
CA LEU A 97 -9.62 -8.21 5.29
C LEU A 97 -8.83 -9.50 5.11
N ALA A 98 -8.93 -10.43 6.06
CA ALA A 98 -8.24 -11.72 5.98
C ALA A 98 -8.71 -12.55 4.78
N GLU A 99 -10.02 -12.59 4.50
CA GLU A 99 -10.56 -13.28 3.33
C GLU A 99 -10.14 -12.61 2.02
N PHE A 100 -10.13 -11.27 1.96
CA PHE A 100 -9.63 -10.57 0.79
C PHE A 100 -8.15 -10.89 0.52
N LEU A 101 -7.31 -10.89 1.55
CA LEU A 101 -5.89 -11.24 1.42
C LEU A 101 -5.68 -12.69 1.00
N ARG A 102 -6.52 -13.62 1.49
CA ARG A 102 -6.52 -15.01 1.06
C ARG A 102 -6.79 -15.11 -0.45
N ARG A 103 -7.83 -14.43 -0.95
CA ARG A 103 -8.13 -14.40 -2.40
C ARG A 103 -7.03 -13.77 -3.22
N CYS A 104 -6.39 -12.70 -2.72
CA CYS A 104 -5.23 -12.10 -3.39
C CYS A 104 -4.04 -13.06 -3.46
N SER A 105 -3.92 -13.99 -2.50
CA SER A 105 -2.86 -15.01 -2.50
C SER A 105 -3.13 -16.12 -3.51
N ASP A 106 -4.40 -16.40 -3.80
CA ASP A 106 -4.84 -17.36 -4.82
C ASP A 106 -4.87 -16.77 -6.24
N ALA A 107 -4.88 -15.44 -6.37
CA ALA A 107 -4.95 -14.75 -7.65
C ALA A 107 -3.60 -14.77 -8.38
N PRO A 108 -3.52 -15.16 -9.67
CA PRO A 108 -2.25 -15.26 -10.42
C PRO A 108 -1.47 -13.94 -10.51
N ASN A 109 -2.19 -12.82 -10.47
CA ASN A 109 -1.64 -11.47 -10.54
C ASN A 109 -1.72 -10.75 -9.19
N GLY A 110 -1.89 -11.45 -8.07
CA GLY A 110 -1.97 -10.85 -6.73
C GLY A 110 -3.17 -9.93 -6.48
N MET A 111 -4.10 -9.79 -7.45
CA MET A 111 -5.24 -8.89 -7.39
C MET A 111 -6.54 -9.68 -7.49
N ALA A 112 -7.25 -9.80 -6.37
CA ALA A 112 -8.55 -10.46 -6.32
C ALA A 112 -9.71 -9.46 -6.40
N ALA A 113 -10.91 -9.99 -6.70
CA ALA A 113 -12.15 -9.28 -6.44
C ALA A 113 -12.40 -9.18 -4.92
N LEU A 114 -13.04 -8.10 -4.49
CA LEU A 114 -13.48 -7.94 -3.12
C LEU A 114 -14.51 -9.02 -2.75
N PRO A 115 -14.42 -9.65 -1.56
CA PRO A 115 -15.40 -10.65 -1.14
C PRO A 115 -16.79 -10.03 -0.94
N ASP A 116 -17.84 -10.82 -1.16
CA ASP A 116 -19.17 -10.42 -0.71
C ASP A 116 -19.21 -10.50 0.82
N PRO A 117 -19.63 -9.46 1.56
CA PRO A 117 -19.83 -9.55 3.00
C PRO A 117 -20.69 -10.76 3.42
N ALA A 118 -21.63 -11.20 2.58
CA ALA A 118 -22.45 -12.38 2.77
C ALA A 118 -21.64 -13.68 2.93
N GLU A 119 -20.52 -13.78 2.23
CA GLU A 119 -19.64 -14.96 2.19
C GLU A 119 -18.75 -15.08 3.44
N ILE A 120 -18.62 -14.02 4.24
CA ILE A 120 -17.76 -14.03 5.43
C ILE A 120 -18.50 -14.72 6.59
N PRO A 121 -18.00 -15.87 7.10
CA PRO A 121 -18.60 -16.56 8.23
C PRO A 121 -18.27 -15.82 9.54
N THR A 122 -19.02 -14.76 9.84
CA THR A 122 -18.87 -13.98 11.09
C THR A 122 -19.92 -14.39 12.12
N LYS A 123 -19.47 -14.69 13.35
CA LYS A 123 -20.33 -14.91 14.53
C LYS A 123 -20.82 -13.59 15.17
N LYS A 124 -20.34 -12.44 14.72
CA LYS A 124 -20.70 -11.12 15.25
C LYS A 124 -21.75 -10.46 14.37
N ALA A 125 -22.64 -9.69 15.01
CA ALA A 125 -23.64 -8.89 14.30
C ALA A 125 -22.94 -7.94 13.32
N ARG A 126 -23.31 -8.01 12.04
CA ARG A 126 -22.85 -7.06 11.03
C ARG A 126 -23.36 -5.68 11.42
N LYS A 127 -22.46 -4.73 11.63
CA LYS A 127 -22.85 -3.34 11.81
C LYS A 127 -23.32 -2.77 10.47
N PRO A 128 -24.30 -1.85 10.45
CA PRO A 128 -24.60 -1.12 9.24
C PRO A 128 -23.33 -0.44 8.73
N VAL A 129 -23.10 -0.57 7.43
CA VAL A 129 -21.95 -0.01 6.73
C VAL A 129 -22.20 1.49 6.59
N THR A 130 -21.86 2.26 7.61
CA THR A 130 -21.95 3.72 7.62
C THR A 130 -20.57 4.30 7.90
N ASP A 131 -20.15 5.25 7.06
CA ASP A 131 -18.84 5.92 7.00
C ASP A 131 -17.66 5.20 6.31
N ASP A 132 -17.94 4.49 5.21
CA ASP A 132 -16.91 3.79 4.41
C ASP A 132 -15.87 4.72 3.77
N ARG A 133 -16.28 5.88 3.22
CA ARG A 133 -15.40 6.67 2.34
C ARG A 133 -14.24 7.34 3.09
N ASN A 134 -14.50 7.93 4.25
CA ASN A 134 -13.46 8.63 5.02
C ASN A 134 -12.46 7.65 5.64
N GLN A 135 -12.94 6.49 6.10
CA GLN A 135 -12.09 5.43 6.62
C GLN A 135 -11.26 4.80 5.50
N GLN A 136 -11.87 4.54 4.35
CA GLN A 136 -11.16 4.07 3.16
C GLN A 136 -10.10 5.08 2.71
N LEU A 137 -10.42 6.37 2.63
CA LEU A 137 -9.46 7.39 2.25
C LEU A 137 -8.30 7.48 3.26
N THR A 138 -8.60 7.38 4.55
CA THR A 138 -7.58 7.34 5.60
C THR A 138 -6.68 6.12 5.44
N ALA A 139 -7.26 4.93 5.27
CA ALA A 139 -6.49 3.70 5.07
C ALA A 139 -5.65 3.76 3.78
N PHE A 140 -6.21 4.29 2.69
CA PHE A 140 -5.49 4.50 1.44
C PHE A 140 -4.28 5.41 1.66
N ASN A 141 -4.47 6.56 2.31
CA ASN A 141 -3.40 7.52 2.57
C ASN A 141 -2.28 6.88 3.41
N GLN A 142 -2.64 6.14 4.45
CA GLN A 142 -1.67 5.45 5.33
C GLN A 142 -0.87 4.38 4.56
N LEU A 143 -1.53 3.56 3.74
CA LEU A 143 -0.89 2.50 2.95
C LEU A 143 0.01 3.10 1.86
N ALA A 144 -0.53 3.98 1.02
CA ALA A 144 0.19 4.59 -0.08
C ALA A 144 1.39 5.41 0.42
N ALA A 145 1.22 6.21 1.48
CA ALA A 145 2.31 6.99 2.04
C ALA A 145 3.44 6.09 2.56
N THR A 146 3.11 5.02 3.27
CA THR A 146 4.14 4.15 3.85
C THR A 146 4.88 3.35 2.78
N TRP A 147 4.18 2.83 1.76
CA TRP A 147 4.83 2.06 0.69
C TRP A 147 5.76 2.94 -0.14
N VAL A 148 5.28 4.12 -0.58
CA VAL A 148 6.11 5.05 -1.34
C VAL A 148 7.28 5.56 -0.50
N ALA A 149 7.07 5.85 0.78
CA ALA A 149 8.15 6.25 1.66
C ALA A 149 9.23 5.16 1.80
N THR A 150 8.82 3.89 1.93
CA THR A 150 9.75 2.75 1.97
C THR A 150 10.54 2.61 0.67
N GLU A 151 9.91 2.79 -0.50
CA GLU A 151 10.58 2.73 -1.80
C GLU A 151 11.51 3.94 -2.04
N LEU A 152 11.10 5.13 -1.62
CA LEU A 152 11.96 6.32 -1.64
C LEU A 152 13.21 6.09 -0.79
N VAL A 153 13.05 5.58 0.42
CA VAL A 153 14.18 5.23 1.29
C VAL A 153 15.05 4.16 0.66
N ARG A 154 14.46 3.11 0.06
CA ARG A 154 15.24 2.10 -0.66
C ARG A 154 16.09 2.72 -1.75
N THR A 155 15.49 3.58 -2.55
CA THR A 155 16.19 4.31 -3.62
C THR A 155 17.35 5.14 -3.06
N LEU A 156 17.18 5.74 -1.89
CA LEU A 156 18.22 6.52 -1.22
C LEU A 156 19.34 5.67 -0.58
N LEU A 157 19.01 4.47 -0.08
CA LEU A 157 19.97 3.56 0.57
C LEU A 157 20.81 2.78 -0.44
N THR A 158 20.31 2.60 -1.66
CA THR A 158 20.96 1.82 -2.72
C THR A 158 21.96 2.64 -3.52
N GLN A 159 22.63 3.60 -2.87
CA GLN A 159 23.65 4.45 -3.49
C GLN A 159 24.69 3.59 -4.21
N PRO A 160 25.02 3.88 -5.49
CA PRO A 160 26.12 3.22 -6.16
C PRO A 160 27.44 3.72 -5.55
N GLY A 161 27.89 3.07 -4.49
CA GLY A 161 29.24 3.17 -4.00
C GLY A 161 30.13 2.18 -4.76
N GLY A 162 30.80 2.67 -5.80
CA GLY A 162 31.93 1.98 -6.46
C GLY A 162 31.56 1.01 -7.57
N ASP A 163 31.05 1.52 -8.69
CA ASP A 163 31.53 1.15 -10.03
C ASP A 163 30.66 1.88 -11.07
N SER A 164 31.33 2.77 -11.81
CA SER A 164 30.80 3.65 -12.85
C SER A 164 30.38 2.91 -14.13
N THR A 165 29.90 1.68 -14.02
CA THR A 165 29.45 0.85 -15.15
C THR A 165 28.01 0.32 -15.00
N ASN A 166 27.37 0.45 -13.84
CA ASN A 166 25.97 0.07 -13.68
C ASN A 166 25.00 1.22 -13.96
N ASN A 167 24.66 1.39 -15.23
CA ASN A 167 23.51 2.17 -15.69
C ASN A 167 22.14 1.52 -15.37
N GLY A 168 22.05 0.61 -14.40
CA GLY A 168 20.89 -0.29 -14.30
C GLY A 168 20.40 -0.47 -12.87
N SER A 169 19.17 0.02 -12.64
CA SER A 169 18.20 -0.48 -11.64
C SER A 169 18.61 -0.42 -10.16
N ALA A 170 17.72 0.10 -9.29
CA ALA A 170 17.87 -0.20 -7.87
C ALA A 170 17.80 -1.73 -7.70
N PRO A 171 18.48 -2.33 -6.70
CA PRO A 171 18.37 -3.75 -6.43
C PRO A 171 16.89 -4.14 -6.37
N VAL A 172 16.54 -5.12 -7.20
CA VAL A 172 15.20 -5.70 -7.26
C VAL A 172 14.81 -6.11 -5.84
N ALA A 173 13.56 -5.90 -5.44
CA ALA A 173 13.02 -6.30 -4.12
C ALA A 173 13.51 -7.67 -3.61
N ASN A 174 13.77 -8.60 -4.52
CA ASN A 174 14.24 -9.96 -4.25
C ASN A 174 15.73 -10.08 -3.86
N SER A 175 16.50 -8.98 -3.76
CA SER A 175 17.92 -9.02 -3.39
C SER A 175 18.25 -8.37 -2.05
N LEU A 176 17.25 -7.86 -1.31
CA LEU A 176 17.46 -7.38 0.06
C LEU A 176 17.37 -8.55 1.04
N SER A 177 18.28 -8.57 2.03
CA SER A 177 18.12 -9.45 3.18
C SER A 177 16.90 -9.01 4.01
N ASP A 178 16.32 -9.92 4.79
CA ASP A 178 15.20 -9.57 5.67
C ASP A 178 15.53 -8.43 6.65
N ALA A 179 16.77 -8.36 7.12
CA ALA A 179 17.25 -7.26 7.97
C ALA A 179 17.21 -5.92 7.23
N GLN A 180 17.69 -5.90 5.98
CA GLN A 180 17.64 -4.68 5.14
C GLN A 180 16.21 -4.29 4.78
N ALA A 181 15.35 -5.27 4.49
CA ALA A 181 13.92 -5.02 4.23
C ALA A 181 13.24 -4.41 5.47
N LEU A 182 13.52 -4.94 6.66
CA LEU A 182 13.00 -4.40 7.91
C LEU A 182 13.52 -2.98 8.19
N ASP A 183 14.81 -2.71 8.01
CA ASP A 183 15.37 -1.38 8.21
C ASP A 183 14.81 -0.36 7.21
N THR A 184 14.64 -0.77 5.94
CA THR A 184 13.98 0.07 4.93
C THR A 184 12.53 0.37 5.30
N LEU A 185 11.79 -0.62 5.80
CA LEU A 185 10.41 -0.45 6.27
C LEU A 185 10.35 0.49 7.48
N ARG A 186 11.27 0.37 8.44
CA ARG A 186 11.37 1.27 9.60
C ARG A 186 11.58 2.70 9.13
N GLU A 187 12.59 2.95 8.31
CA GLU A 187 12.88 4.30 7.82
C GLU A 187 11.76 4.87 6.93
N GLY A 188 11.13 4.04 6.10
CA GLY A 188 9.93 4.44 5.34
C GLY A 188 8.78 4.83 6.27
N THR A 189 8.54 4.06 7.34
CA THR A 189 7.56 4.39 8.38
C THR A 189 7.89 5.71 9.06
N ARG A 190 9.17 5.99 9.36
CA ARG A 190 9.59 7.29 9.93
C ARG A 190 9.33 8.45 8.97
N LEU A 191 9.62 8.28 7.68
CA LEU A 191 9.38 9.29 6.67
C LEU A 191 7.88 9.57 6.50
N ALA A 192 7.05 8.52 6.42
CA ALA A 192 5.59 8.67 6.36
C ALA A 192 5.04 9.40 7.60
N ALA A 193 5.48 9.01 8.81
CA ALA A 193 5.07 9.64 10.06
C ALA A 193 5.45 11.13 10.13
N ARG A 194 6.69 11.49 9.76
CA ARG A 194 7.13 12.89 9.68
C ARG A 194 6.34 13.70 8.65
N SER A 195 5.81 13.04 7.63
CA SER A 195 4.96 13.66 6.59
C SER A 195 3.48 13.74 7.00
N GLY A 196 3.14 13.35 8.24
CA GLY A 196 1.79 13.43 8.80
C GLY A 196 0.91 12.20 8.55
N TYR A 197 1.46 11.07 8.12
CA TYR A 197 0.71 9.83 7.88
C TYR A 197 0.95 8.81 8.98
N THR A 198 -0.12 8.30 9.58
CA THR A 198 -0.06 7.20 10.55
C THR A 198 -0.04 5.85 9.84
N SER A 199 0.07 4.77 10.60
CA SER A 199 0.35 3.41 10.10
C SER A 199 -0.70 2.38 10.52
N GLU A 200 -1.88 2.80 10.97
CA GLU A 200 -2.91 1.90 11.51
C GLU A 200 -3.40 0.88 10.46
N ALA A 201 -3.71 1.33 9.24
CA ALA A 201 -4.11 0.43 8.16
C ALA A 201 -3.01 -0.55 7.79
N LEU A 202 -1.75 -0.12 7.83
CA LEU A 202 -0.60 -1.00 7.62
C LEU A 202 -0.46 -2.03 8.74
N GLN A 203 -0.65 -1.64 10.00
CA GLN A 203 -0.64 -2.56 11.13
C GLN A 203 -1.74 -3.63 10.97
N SER A 204 -2.97 -3.22 10.63
CA SER A 204 -4.08 -4.14 10.35
C SER A 204 -3.77 -5.09 9.20
N LEU A 205 -3.19 -4.58 8.11
CA LEU A 205 -2.77 -5.37 6.97
C LEU A 205 -1.76 -6.45 7.36
N VAL A 206 -0.69 -6.07 8.08
CA VAL A 206 0.38 -7.00 8.48
C VAL A 206 -0.10 -8.04 9.49
N ILE A 207 -1.06 -7.69 10.35
CA ILE A 207 -1.70 -8.64 11.28
C ILE A 207 -2.58 -9.64 10.54
N ALA A 208 -3.31 -9.19 9.51
CA ALA A 208 -4.24 -10.04 8.76
C ALA A 208 -3.53 -10.96 7.74
N LEU A 209 -2.27 -10.69 7.41
CA LEU A 209 -1.49 -11.59 6.55
C LEU A 209 -1.31 -12.96 7.23
N PRO A 210 -1.56 -14.08 6.53
CA PRO A 210 -1.46 -15.41 7.12
C PRO A 210 -0.03 -15.70 7.62
N THR A 211 0.09 -16.03 8.91
CA THR A 211 1.37 -16.44 9.51
C THR A 211 1.88 -17.71 8.83
N GLY A 212 3.15 -17.71 8.40
CA GLY A 212 3.79 -18.86 7.74
C GLY A 212 3.50 -19.01 6.24
N ALA A 213 2.61 -18.20 5.66
CA ALA A 213 2.43 -18.15 4.21
C ALA A 213 3.56 -17.34 3.52
N PRO A 214 3.89 -17.61 2.25
CA PRO A 214 4.82 -16.77 1.50
C PRO A 214 4.33 -15.31 1.41
N THR A 215 5.25 -14.35 1.29
CA THR A 215 4.87 -12.94 1.15
C THR A 215 4.15 -12.77 -0.19
N PRO A 216 2.95 -12.14 -0.21
CA PRO A 216 2.27 -11.83 -1.46
C PRO A 216 3.20 -11.04 -2.39
N GLU A 217 3.15 -11.32 -3.69
CA GLU A 217 4.08 -10.74 -4.66
C GLU A 217 4.12 -9.21 -4.60
N TRP A 218 2.94 -8.59 -4.54
CA TRP A 218 2.78 -7.14 -4.39
C TRP A 218 3.39 -6.56 -3.11
N ALA A 219 3.57 -7.39 -2.08
CA ALA A 219 4.12 -6.99 -0.78
C ALA A 219 5.62 -7.31 -0.64
N ARG A 220 6.20 -8.07 -1.56
CA ARG A 220 7.62 -8.52 -1.46
C ARG A 220 8.60 -7.37 -1.49
N SER A 221 8.29 -6.31 -2.22
CA SER A 221 9.09 -5.09 -2.23
C SER A 221 8.89 -4.25 -0.98
N PHE A 222 8.03 -4.62 -0.04
CA PHE A 222 7.65 -3.72 1.03
C PHE A 222 7.77 -4.37 2.42
N LEU A 223 7.45 -5.66 2.54
CA LEU A 223 7.48 -6.41 3.78
C LEU A 223 8.65 -7.39 3.83
N PRO A 224 9.29 -7.57 5.01
CA PRO A 224 10.25 -8.64 5.22
C PRO A 224 9.57 -10.01 5.05
N SER A 225 10.34 -11.00 4.58
CA SER A 225 9.79 -12.31 4.26
C SER A 225 9.40 -13.12 5.51
N GLN A 226 10.19 -13.00 6.58
CA GLN A 226 10.03 -13.78 7.82
C GLN A 226 9.26 -13.06 8.94
N THR A 227 9.36 -11.73 9.06
CA THR A 227 8.76 -11.00 10.19
C THR A 227 7.36 -10.50 9.83
N ARG A 228 6.31 -11.18 10.27
CA ARG A 228 4.91 -10.75 10.04
C ARG A 228 4.05 -10.82 11.29
N GLY A 229 2.81 -10.35 11.19
CA GLY A 229 1.83 -10.45 12.25
C GLY A 229 2.02 -9.42 13.37
N PRO A 230 1.52 -9.72 14.59
CA PRO A 230 1.48 -8.76 15.69
C PRO A 230 2.84 -8.20 16.12
N ALA A 231 3.94 -8.95 15.93
CA ALA A 231 5.28 -8.49 16.25
C ALA A 231 5.71 -7.33 15.35
N LEU A 232 5.56 -7.48 14.04
CA LEU A 232 5.89 -6.42 13.08
C LEU A 232 4.95 -5.21 13.24
N ALA A 233 3.66 -5.43 13.49
CA ALA A 233 2.72 -4.33 13.74
C ALA A 233 3.08 -3.49 14.98
N LYS A 234 3.48 -4.14 16.09
CA LYS A 234 3.98 -3.43 17.28
C LYS A 234 5.23 -2.61 16.99
N GLU A 235 6.11 -3.14 16.14
CA GLU A 235 7.33 -2.49 15.75
C GLU A 235 7.09 -1.24 14.90
N ILE A 236 6.24 -1.35 13.87
CA ILE A 236 5.79 -0.23 13.04
C ILE A 236 5.21 0.88 13.92
N LYS A 237 4.32 0.52 14.86
CA LYS A 237 3.73 1.47 15.82
C LYS A 237 4.76 2.15 16.71
N LYS A 238 5.77 1.40 17.18
CA LYS A 238 6.87 1.93 17.99
C LYS A 238 7.70 2.94 17.21
N VAL A 239 7.99 2.65 15.94
CA VAL A 239 8.74 3.54 15.05
C VAL A 239 7.97 4.82 14.76
N GLU A 240 6.68 4.71 14.46
CA GLU A 240 5.79 5.87 14.27
C GLU A 240 5.79 6.77 15.51
N ARG A 241 5.52 6.22 16.70
CA ARG A 241 5.47 7.00 17.95
C ARG A 241 6.74 7.79 18.20
N LYS A 242 7.90 7.12 18.08
CA LYS A 242 9.21 7.76 18.20
C LYS A 242 9.39 8.91 17.21
N SER A 243 8.93 8.74 15.98
CA SER A 243 9.05 9.77 14.93
C SER A 243 8.15 10.98 15.19
N LEU A 244 7.06 10.78 15.91
CA LEU A 244 6.13 11.83 16.33
C LEU A 244 6.47 12.45 17.70
N GLY A 245 7.57 12.04 18.33
CA GLY A 245 7.97 12.50 19.66
C GLY A 245 7.04 12.02 20.80
N ARG A 246 6.40 10.86 20.62
CA ARG A 246 5.45 10.24 21.56
C ARG A 246 5.96 8.93 22.15
#